data_AF-A0A753UVA1-F1
#
_entry.id   AF-A0A753UVA1-F1
#
_cell.length_a   1.000
_cell.length_b   1.000
_cell.length_c   1.000
_cell.angle_alpha   90.00
_cell.angle_beta   90.00
_cell.angle_gamma   90.00
#
_symmetry.space_group_name_H-M   'P 1'
#
loop_
_entity.id
_entity.type
_entity.pdbx_description
1 polymer ?
#
loop_
_entity_poly.entity_id
_entity_poly.type
_entity_poly.pdbx_seq_one_letter_code
_entity_poly.pdbx_strand_id
1 'polypeptide(L)'
;MAQAAARGQLDLHYQPLVDLRDHRIAGAEALMRWRHPRLGLLPPGQFLPLAESFGLMPEIGAWVLGEACRQMHKWQGPAWQPFRLAINVSASQVGPTFDDEVKRVLADMALPAELLEIELTESVAFGNPALFASFDALRAIGVRFAADDFGTGYSCLQHLKCCPITTLKIDQSFVARLPDDARDQTIVRAVIQLAHGLGM
;
A
#
# COMPACT_ATOMS: atom_id res chain seq x y z
N MET A 1 -17.65 6.47 10.70
CA MET A 1 -16.74 6.29 9.54
C MET A 1 -17.47 5.81 8.30
N ALA A 2 -18.30 4.77 8.35
CA ALA A 2 -19.13 4.35 7.19
C ALA A 2 -19.90 5.51 6.52
N GLN A 3 -20.48 6.42 7.32
CA GLN A 3 -21.15 7.62 6.80
C GLN A 3 -20.20 8.72 6.29
N ALA A 4 -18.90 8.69 6.64
CA ALA A 4 -17.94 9.73 6.26
C ALA A 4 -17.62 9.66 4.75
N ALA A 5 -17.45 8.45 4.21
CA ALA A 5 -17.30 8.23 2.77
C ALA A 5 -18.52 8.75 2.01
N ALA A 6 -19.72 8.35 2.43
CA ALA A 6 -20.99 8.79 1.83
C ALA A 6 -21.23 10.31 1.94
N ARG A 7 -20.56 10.99 2.88
CA ARG A 7 -20.66 12.44 3.11
C ARG A 7 -19.51 13.22 2.48
N GLY A 8 -18.66 12.59 1.66
CA GLY A 8 -17.53 13.26 1.00
C GLY A 8 -16.49 13.79 2.00
N GLN A 9 -16.31 13.12 3.12
CA GLN A 9 -15.37 13.54 4.19
C GLN A 9 -14.03 12.81 4.09
N LEU A 10 -13.91 11.81 3.23
CA LEU A 10 -12.66 11.09 3.01
C LEU A 10 -12.01 11.62 1.74
N ASP A 11 -10.68 11.77 1.77
CA ASP A 11 -9.86 12.11 0.62
C ASP A 11 -8.60 11.24 0.58
N LEU A 12 -8.00 11.17 -0.60
CA LEU A 12 -6.65 10.66 -0.77
C LEU A 12 -5.69 11.82 -1.00
N HIS A 13 -4.64 11.87 -0.19
CA HIS A 13 -3.46 12.67 -0.45
C HIS A 13 -2.39 11.76 -1.09
N TYR A 14 -1.50 12.34 -1.89
CA TYR A 14 -0.53 11.57 -2.66
C TYR A 14 0.88 11.99 -2.29
N GLN A 15 1.66 11.07 -1.72
CA GLN A 15 3.06 11.29 -1.40
C GLN A 15 3.93 10.78 -2.55
N PRO A 16 4.71 11.64 -3.23
CA PRO A 16 5.56 11.19 -4.34
C PRO A 16 6.66 10.23 -3.88
N LEU A 17 6.88 9.19 -4.68
CA LEU A 17 8.03 8.29 -4.59
C LEU A 17 9.03 8.69 -5.67
N VAL A 18 10.28 8.93 -5.28
CA VAL A 18 11.32 9.46 -6.16
C VAL A 18 12.39 8.41 -6.42
N ASP A 19 12.73 8.20 -7.69
CA ASP A 19 13.89 7.40 -8.08
C ASP A 19 15.17 8.20 -7.77
N LEU A 20 16.03 7.65 -6.92
CA LEU A 20 17.26 8.33 -6.51
C LEU A 20 18.32 8.41 -7.62
N ARG A 21 18.19 7.64 -8.71
CA ARG A 21 19.16 7.60 -9.80
C ARG A 21 19.03 8.81 -10.73
N ASP A 22 17.79 9.22 -11.00
CA ASP A 22 17.48 10.30 -11.94
C ASP A 22 16.59 11.41 -11.35
N HIS A 23 16.24 11.31 -10.06
CA HIS A 23 15.42 12.25 -9.30
C HIS A 23 14.01 12.48 -9.87
N ARG A 24 13.49 11.52 -10.65
CA ARG A 24 12.13 11.58 -11.18
C ARG A 24 11.13 10.93 -10.25
N ILE A 25 9.87 11.38 -10.36
CA ILE A 25 8.75 10.72 -9.69
C ILE A 25 8.53 9.36 -10.37
N ALA A 26 8.77 8.29 -9.61
CA ALA A 26 8.57 6.91 -10.05
C ALA A 26 7.16 6.39 -9.69
N GLY A 27 6.54 7.01 -8.69
CA GLY A 27 5.24 6.61 -8.19
C GLY A 27 4.68 7.60 -7.17
N ALA A 28 3.57 7.23 -6.55
CA ALA A 28 3.08 7.89 -5.35
C ALA A 28 2.42 6.87 -4.42
N GLU A 29 2.38 7.19 -3.14
CA GLU A 29 1.55 6.48 -2.15
C GLU A 29 0.26 7.26 -1.89
N ALA A 30 -0.88 6.57 -1.98
CA ALA A 30 -2.19 7.11 -1.66
C ALA A 30 -2.45 6.99 -0.16
N LEU A 31 -2.45 8.15 0.51
CA LEU A 31 -2.63 8.28 1.94
C LEU A 31 -3.99 8.86 2.27
N MET A 32 -4.84 8.07 2.91
CA MET A 32 -6.17 8.53 3.31
C MET A 32 -6.10 9.69 4.30
N ARG A 33 -7.03 10.64 4.15
CA ARG A 33 -7.27 11.73 5.09
C ARG A 33 -8.77 11.82 5.40
N TRP A 34 -9.09 12.21 6.62
CA TRP A 34 -10.47 12.47 7.01
C TRP A 34 -10.66 13.96 7.30
N ARG A 35 -11.46 14.64 6.47
CA ARG A 35 -11.97 15.99 6.74
C ARG A 35 -13.10 15.92 7.76
N HIS A 36 -12.74 15.82 9.03
CA HIS A 36 -13.71 15.78 10.12
C HIS A 36 -14.32 17.17 10.35
N PRO A 37 -15.66 17.31 10.45
CA PRO A 37 -16.33 18.61 10.46
C PRO A 37 -15.96 19.51 11.65
N ARG A 38 -15.49 18.93 12.76
CA ARG A 38 -15.11 19.67 13.98
C ARG A 38 -13.61 19.63 14.30
N LEU A 39 -12.91 18.61 13.81
CA LEU A 39 -11.50 18.35 14.19
C LEU A 39 -10.54 18.71 13.06
N GLY A 40 -11.07 19.13 11.90
CA GLY A 40 -10.26 19.45 10.73
C GLY A 40 -9.76 18.20 10.02
N LEU A 41 -8.61 18.32 9.38
CA LEU A 41 -7.99 17.26 8.60
C LEU A 41 -7.23 16.29 9.53
N LEU A 42 -7.69 15.04 9.59
CA LEU A 42 -7.09 14.00 10.43
C LEU A 42 -6.24 13.03 9.60
N PRO A 43 -5.03 12.67 10.07
CA PRO A 43 -4.21 11.63 9.47
C PRO A 43 -4.71 10.23 9.85
N PRO A 44 -4.34 9.19 9.07
CA PRO A 44 -4.88 7.83 9.20
C PRO A 44 -4.64 7.24 10.59
N GLY A 45 -3.48 7.45 11.20
CA GLY A 45 -3.15 6.92 12.53
C GLY A 45 -4.08 7.38 13.66
N GLN A 46 -4.85 8.48 13.48
CA GLN A 46 -5.81 8.95 14.49
C GLN A 46 -7.19 8.28 14.40
N PHE A 47 -7.49 7.58 13.30
CA PHE A 47 -8.85 7.06 13.09
C PHE A 47 -8.91 5.64 12.54
N LEU A 48 -7.87 5.18 11.83
CA LEU A 48 -7.85 3.83 11.25
C LEU A 48 -7.91 2.73 12.32
N PRO A 49 -7.17 2.80 13.44
CA PRO A 49 -7.26 1.76 14.48
C PRO A 49 -8.69 1.61 15.03
N LEU A 50 -9.40 2.73 15.15
CA LEU A 50 -10.79 2.73 15.59
C LEU A 50 -11.71 2.14 14.51
N ALA A 51 -11.54 2.55 13.25
CA ALA A 51 -12.31 2.00 12.14
C ALA A 51 -12.14 0.48 12.00
N GLU A 52 -10.92 -0.01 12.20
CA GLU A 52 -10.60 -1.44 12.21
C GLU A 52 -11.25 -2.17 13.38
N SER A 53 -11.21 -1.62 14.59
CA SER A 53 -11.92 -2.21 15.74
C SER A 53 -13.44 -2.30 15.56
N PHE A 54 -14.00 -1.47 14.68
CA PHE A 54 -15.42 -1.50 14.30
C PHE A 54 -15.72 -2.33 13.04
N GLY A 55 -14.72 -2.99 12.46
CA GLY A 55 -14.88 -3.83 11.27
C GLY A 55 -15.21 -3.07 10.00
N LEU A 56 -14.81 -1.79 9.90
CA LEU A 56 -15.14 -0.92 8.76
C LEU A 56 -14.11 -0.95 7.63
N MET A 57 -13.03 -1.72 7.78
CA MET A 57 -11.95 -1.78 6.78
C MET A 57 -12.38 -2.32 5.41
N PRO A 58 -13.28 -3.32 5.29
CA PRO A 58 -13.78 -3.72 3.98
C PRO A 58 -14.42 -2.57 3.21
N GLU A 59 -15.30 -1.78 3.86
CA GLU A 59 -15.97 -0.64 3.22
C GLU A 59 -15.00 0.50 2.89
N ILE A 60 -14.09 0.81 3.82
CA ILE A 60 -13.07 1.85 3.64
C ILE A 60 -12.08 1.45 2.54
N GLY A 61 -11.62 0.20 2.54
CA GLY A 61 -10.69 -0.34 1.55
C GLY A 61 -11.27 -0.31 0.14
N ALA A 62 -12.53 -0.73 -0.02
CA ALA A 62 -13.27 -0.63 -1.28
C ALA A 62 -13.34 0.82 -1.80
N TRP A 63 -13.64 1.77 -0.91
CA TRP A 63 -13.65 3.19 -1.25
C TRP A 63 -12.27 3.71 -1.65
N VAL A 64 -11.21 3.36 -0.90
CA VAL A 64 -9.82 3.76 -1.20
C VAL A 64 -9.39 3.23 -2.56
N LEU A 65 -9.63 1.94 -2.84
CA LEU A 65 -9.31 1.31 -4.13
C LEU A 65 -10.04 2.00 -5.28
N GLY A 66 -11.35 2.21 -5.15
CA GLY A 66 -12.15 2.89 -6.16
C GLY A 66 -11.67 4.31 -6.43
N GLU A 67 -11.41 5.09 -5.38
CA GLU A 67 -10.97 6.48 -5.49
C GLU A 67 -9.53 6.60 -6.04
N ALA A 68 -8.63 5.70 -5.64
CA ALA A 68 -7.27 5.61 -6.16
C ALA A 68 -7.28 5.32 -7.67
N CYS A 69 -8.00 4.29 -8.11
CA CYS A 69 -8.15 3.96 -9.51
C CYS A 69 -8.83 5.10 -10.31
N ARG A 70 -9.89 5.70 -9.76
CA ARG A 70 -10.53 6.87 -10.38
C ARG A 70 -9.55 8.03 -10.54
N GLN A 71 -8.63 8.24 -9.60
CA GLN A 71 -7.62 9.29 -9.71
C GLN A 71 -6.54 8.93 -10.73
N MET A 72 -6.04 7.69 -10.75
CA MET A 72 -5.08 7.22 -11.75
C MET A 72 -5.62 7.38 -13.16
N HIS A 73 -6.90 7.06 -13.38
CA HIS A 73 -7.55 7.24 -14.68
C HIS A 73 -7.54 8.71 -15.11
N LYS A 74 -7.83 9.65 -14.20
CA LYS A 74 -7.73 11.09 -14.49
C LYS A 74 -6.31 11.54 -14.84
N TRP A 75 -5.29 10.87 -14.30
CA TRP A 75 -3.89 11.13 -14.63
C TRP A 75 -3.43 10.49 -15.93
N GLN A 76 -4.22 9.64 -16.60
CA GLN A 76 -3.87 9.05 -17.91
C GLN A 76 -3.97 10.04 -19.10
N GLY A 77 -3.48 11.26 -18.91
CA GLY A 77 -3.44 12.30 -19.93
C GLY A 77 -2.00 12.70 -20.33
N PRO A 78 -1.84 13.50 -21.40
CA PRO A 78 -0.52 13.89 -21.93
C PRO A 78 0.39 14.62 -20.92
N ALA A 79 -0.20 15.16 -19.85
CA ALA A 79 0.50 15.90 -18.81
C ALA A 79 1.28 15.02 -17.82
N TRP A 80 1.00 13.71 -17.78
CA TRP A 80 1.61 12.80 -16.81
C TRP A 80 2.08 11.53 -17.52
N GLN A 81 3.32 11.13 -17.24
CA GLN A 81 3.72 9.76 -17.56
C GLN A 81 3.01 8.79 -16.61
N PRO A 82 2.57 7.62 -17.08
CA PRO A 82 2.03 6.60 -16.19
C PRO A 82 3.04 6.29 -15.08
N PHE A 83 2.59 6.41 -13.84
CA PHE A 83 3.39 6.09 -12.67
C PHE A 83 2.62 5.17 -11.74
N ARG A 84 3.35 4.45 -10.88
CA ARG A 84 2.79 3.51 -9.92
C ARG A 84 2.05 4.25 -8.80
N LEU A 85 0.83 3.82 -8.48
CA LEU A 85 0.13 4.27 -7.29
C LEU A 85 0.02 3.13 -6.29
N ALA A 86 0.61 3.33 -5.12
CA ALA A 86 0.52 2.40 -4.01
C ALA A 86 -0.68 2.71 -3.11
N ILE A 87 -1.42 1.69 -2.69
CA ILE A 87 -2.53 1.80 -1.73
C ILE A 87 -2.28 0.91 -0.51
N ASN A 88 -2.62 1.43 0.67
CA ASN A 88 -2.54 0.66 1.91
C ASN A 88 -3.75 -0.27 2.06
N VAL A 89 -3.50 -1.52 2.43
CA VAL A 89 -4.50 -2.58 2.54
C VAL A 89 -4.42 -3.25 3.92
N SER A 90 -5.54 -3.22 4.68
CA SER A 90 -5.64 -3.95 5.96
C SER A 90 -5.98 -5.42 5.73
N ALA A 91 -5.49 -6.31 6.60
CA ALA A 91 -5.82 -7.74 6.58
C ALA A 91 -7.31 -7.99 6.66
N SER A 92 -8.01 -7.21 7.47
CA SER A 92 -9.44 -7.38 7.68
C SER A 92 -10.25 -7.05 6.41
N GLN A 93 -9.66 -6.35 5.43
CA GLN A 93 -10.26 -6.10 4.12
C GLN A 93 -10.01 -7.24 3.12
N VAL A 94 -8.94 -8.02 3.30
CA VAL A 94 -8.57 -9.08 2.36
C VAL A 94 -9.39 -10.33 2.66
N GLY A 95 -10.45 -10.52 1.89
CA GLY A 95 -11.31 -11.70 1.93
C GLY A 95 -11.26 -12.51 0.63
N PRO A 96 -12.05 -13.60 0.53
CA PRO A 96 -12.11 -14.48 -0.63
C PRO A 96 -12.48 -13.80 -1.96
N THR A 97 -13.08 -12.62 -1.93
CA THR A 97 -13.52 -11.86 -3.11
C THR A 97 -12.64 -10.65 -3.41
N PHE A 98 -11.56 -10.45 -2.67
CA PHE A 98 -10.72 -9.25 -2.79
C PHE A 98 -10.07 -9.13 -4.16
N ASP A 99 -9.58 -10.25 -4.72
CA ASP A 99 -8.97 -10.22 -6.05
C ASP A 99 -9.99 -9.93 -7.15
N ASP A 100 -11.21 -10.46 -7.05
CA ASP A 100 -12.30 -10.14 -7.97
C ASP A 100 -12.69 -8.66 -7.91
N GLU A 101 -12.72 -8.08 -6.70
CA GLU A 101 -12.98 -6.65 -6.52
C GLU A 101 -11.90 -5.78 -7.20
N VAL A 102 -10.62 -6.08 -6.96
CA VAL A 102 -9.50 -5.36 -7.58
C VAL A 102 -9.54 -5.47 -9.10
N LYS A 103 -9.74 -6.69 -9.63
CA LYS A 103 -9.88 -6.93 -11.07
C LYS A 103 -11.02 -6.10 -11.68
N ARG A 104 -12.18 -6.10 -11.01
CA ARG A 104 -13.34 -5.35 -11.47
C ARG A 104 -13.08 -3.84 -11.50
N VAL A 105 -12.53 -3.27 -10.42
CA VAL A 105 -12.26 -1.82 -10.37
C VAL A 105 -11.23 -1.39 -11.42
N LEU A 106 -10.17 -2.18 -11.62
CA LEU A 106 -9.18 -1.92 -12.67
C LEU A 106 -9.81 -1.95 -14.07
N ALA A 107 -10.68 -2.94 -14.33
CA ALA A 107 -11.41 -3.07 -15.58
C ALA A 107 -12.40 -1.91 -15.82
N ASP A 108 -13.19 -1.56 -14.81
CA ASP A 108 -14.17 -0.46 -14.85
C ASP A 108 -13.49 0.89 -15.18
N MET A 109 -12.23 1.07 -14.75
CA MET A 109 -11.44 2.28 -14.97
C MET A 109 -10.46 2.16 -16.15
N ALA A 110 -10.47 1.03 -16.89
CA ALA A 110 -9.54 0.72 -17.97
C ALA A 110 -8.06 0.94 -17.61
N LEU A 111 -7.67 0.58 -16.39
CA LEU A 111 -6.31 0.78 -15.89
C LEU A 111 -5.42 -0.45 -16.11
N PRO A 112 -4.18 -0.26 -16.58
CA PRO A 112 -3.16 -1.30 -16.52
C PRO A 112 -2.89 -1.69 -15.06
N ALA A 113 -3.02 -2.98 -14.74
CA ALA A 113 -2.84 -3.50 -13.40
C ALA A 113 -1.43 -3.25 -12.83
N GLU A 114 -0.41 -3.17 -13.69
CA GLU A 114 0.99 -2.89 -13.33
C GLU A 114 1.23 -1.53 -12.68
N LEU A 115 0.28 -0.61 -12.82
CA LEU A 115 0.32 0.70 -12.19
C LEU A 115 -0.22 0.68 -10.76
N LEU A 116 -0.93 -0.38 -10.34
CA LEU A 116 -1.42 -0.54 -8.98
C LEU A 116 -0.40 -1.33 -8.15
N GLU A 117 -0.07 -0.78 -6.99
CA GLU A 117 0.68 -1.49 -5.96
C GLU A 117 -0.14 -1.57 -4.68
N ILE A 118 -0.17 -2.75 -4.09
CA ILE A 118 -0.85 -3.03 -2.83
C ILE A 118 0.20 -3.13 -1.73
N GLU A 119 0.13 -2.23 -0.78
CA GLU A 119 0.98 -2.23 0.40
C GLU A 119 0.29 -3.00 1.52
N LEU A 120 0.99 -4.01 2.01
CA LEU A 120 0.54 -4.85 3.10
C LEU A 120 1.50 -4.63 4.27
N THR A 121 0.97 -4.31 5.45
CA THR A 121 1.81 -4.34 6.66
C THR A 121 2.26 -5.77 6.92
N GLU A 122 3.34 -5.93 7.69
CA GLU A 122 3.89 -7.25 8.03
C GLU A 122 2.82 -8.19 8.63
N SER A 123 1.98 -7.71 9.55
CA SER A 123 0.92 -8.51 10.16
C SER A 123 -0.12 -8.99 9.14
N VAL A 124 -0.35 -8.20 8.09
CA VAL A 124 -1.36 -8.46 7.07
C VAL A 124 -0.86 -9.42 5.99
N ALA A 125 0.32 -9.16 5.45
CA ALA A 125 0.91 -9.98 4.40
C ALA A 125 1.12 -11.42 4.86
N PHE A 126 1.31 -11.63 6.17
CA PHE A 126 1.96 -12.82 6.71
C PHE A 126 1.12 -13.59 7.75
N GLY A 127 -0.07 -13.10 8.10
CA GLY A 127 -0.93 -13.72 9.13
C GLY A 127 -1.91 -14.78 8.62
N ASN A 128 -2.21 -14.85 7.31
CA ASN A 128 -3.23 -15.74 6.78
C ASN A 128 -2.86 -16.35 5.41
N PRO A 129 -2.36 -17.59 5.37
CA PRO A 129 -1.99 -18.29 4.13
C PRO A 129 -3.14 -18.47 3.12
N ALA A 130 -4.40 -18.40 3.56
CA ALA A 130 -5.55 -18.51 2.67
C ALA A 130 -5.62 -17.38 1.63
N LEU A 131 -4.92 -16.26 1.88
CA LEU A 131 -4.92 -15.08 1.01
C LEU A 131 -3.90 -15.17 -0.14
N PHE A 132 -2.94 -16.08 -0.06
CA PHE A 132 -1.85 -16.16 -1.04
C PHE A 132 -2.35 -16.45 -2.46
N ALA A 133 -3.40 -17.26 -2.60
CA ALA A 133 -4.00 -17.54 -3.91
C ALA A 133 -4.57 -16.26 -4.57
N SER A 134 -5.25 -15.41 -3.80
CA SER A 134 -5.76 -14.12 -4.29
C SER A 134 -4.63 -13.17 -4.66
N PHE A 135 -3.56 -13.11 -3.85
CA PHE A 135 -2.38 -12.29 -4.18
C PHE A 135 -1.67 -12.78 -5.44
N ASP A 136 -1.50 -14.10 -5.59
CA ASP A 136 -0.91 -14.69 -6.80
C ASP A 136 -1.76 -14.42 -8.04
N ALA A 137 -3.10 -14.48 -7.92
CA ALA A 137 -4.01 -14.14 -9.02
C ALA A 137 -3.90 -12.67 -9.44
N LEU A 138 -3.71 -11.75 -8.49
CA LEU A 138 -3.47 -10.34 -8.76
C LEU A 138 -2.09 -10.08 -9.35
N ARG A 139 -1.05 -10.76 -8.85
CA ARG A 139 0.29 -10.70 -9.45
C ARG A 139 0.25 -11.16 -10.90
N ALA A 140 -0.48 -12.24 -11.20
CA ALA A 140 -0.57 -12.82 -12.54
C ALA A 140 -1.10 -11.83 -13.60
N ILE A 141 -1.92 -10.85 -13.21
CA ILE A 141 -2.39 -9.79 -14.10
C ILE A 141 -1.49 -8.54 -14.08
N GLY A 142 -0.50 -8.47 -13.19
CA GLY A 142 0.51 -7.41 -13.12
C GLY A 142 0.46 -6.54 -11.85
N VAL A 143 -0.51 -6.72 -10.95
CA VAL A 143 -0.56 -5.95 -9.68
C VAL A 143 0.70 -6.24 -8.86
N ARG A 144 1.28 -5.19 -8.30
CA ARG A 144 2.47 -5.29 -7.45
C ARG A 144 2.12 -5.32 -5.98
N PHE A 145 3.01 -5.88 -5.18
CA PHE A 145 2.87 -5.94 -3.74
C PHE A 145 4.10 -5.39 -3.05
N ALA A 146 3.88 -4.53 -2.08
CA ALA A 146 4.92 -4.03 -1.20
C ALA A 146 4.69 -4.53 0.24
N ALA A 147 5.76 -4.90 0.92
CA ALA A 147 5.75 -5.11 2.36
C ALA A 147 6.08 -3.79 3.04
N ASP A 148 5.13 -3.26 3.82
CA ASP A 148 5.30 -2.01 4.57
C ASP A 148 5.82 -2.27 6.00
N ASP A 149 6.44 -1.25 6.59
CA ASP A 149 7.05 -1.26 7.92
C ASP A 149 8.10 -2.38 8.15
N PHE A 150 8.82 -2.79 7.10
CA PHE A 150 9.72 -3.94 7.17
C PHE A 150 10.84 -3.74 8.20
N GLY A 151 11.02 -4.73 9.08
CA GLY A 151 12.05 -4.75 10.12
C GLY A 151 11.58 -4.32 11.51
N THR A 152 10.34 -3.84 11.66
CA THR A 152 9.77 -3.44 12.96
C THR A 152 9.05 -4.58 13.70
N GLY A 153 8.68 -5.65 12.99
CA GLY A 153 8.01 -6.84 13.53
C GLY A 153 8.90 -8.08 13.61
N TYR A 154 8.29 -9.21 13.97
CA TYR A 154 8.92 -10.53 13.90
C TYR A 154 8.96 -10.98 12.43
N SER A 155 9.87 -10.41 11.65
CA SER A 155 9.99 -10.69 10.23
C SER A 155 10.19 -12.19 9.98
N CYS A 156 9.12 -12.87 9.54
CA CYS A 156 9.22 -14.25 9.10
C CYS A 156 9.71 -14.22 7.65
N LEU A 157 11.03 -14.29 7.43
CA LEU A 157 11.66 -14.48 6.11
C LEU A 157 10.97 -15.59 5.29
N GLN A 158 10.41 -16.57 5.98
CA GLN A 158 9.58 -17.64 5.41
C GLN A 158 8.42 -17.11 4.55
N HIS A 159 7.82 -15.98 4.88
CA HIS A 159 6.65 -15.47 4.18
C HIS A 159 6.99 -14.59 2.97
N LEU A 160 8.19 -14.01 2.90
CA LEU A 160 8.72 -13.43 1.65
C LEU A 160 8.82 -14.48 0.54
N LYS A 161 8.90 -15.77 0.89
CA LYS A 161 8.89 -16.88 -0.06
C LYS A 161 7.50 -17.18 -0.62
N CYS A 162 6.44 -16.93 0.15
CA CYS A 162 5.08 -17.37 -0.18
C CYS A 162 4.20 -16.24 -0.71
N CYS A 163 4.48 -14.99 -0.34
CA CYS A 163 3.74 -13.83 -0.79
C CYS A 163 4.44 -13.21 -2.02
N PRO A 164 3.70 -12.78 -3.07
CA PRO A 164 4.26 -12.18 -4.28
C PRO A 164 4.80 -10.75 -4.07
N ILE A 165 5.56 -10.51 -2.99
CA ILE A 165 6.17 -9.21 -2.69
C ILE A 165 7.20 -8.87 -3.76
N THR A 166 7.10 -7.67 -4.31
CA THR A 166 8.03 -7.10 -5.30
C THR A 166 8.79 -5.88 -4.76
N THR A 167 8.43 -5.41 -3.57
CA THR A 167 9.02 -4.20 -2.98
C THR A 167 9.06 -4.32 -1.46
N LEU A 168 10.19 -3.95 -0.86
CA LEU A 168 10.32 -3.83 0.60
C LEU A 168 10.42 -2.34 0.95
N LYS A 169 9.48 -1.85 1.76
CA LYS A 169 9.55 -0.49 2.32
C LYS A 169 10.21 -0.59 3.69
N ILE A 170 11.33 0.11 3.84
CA ILE A 170 12.06 0.23 5.12
C ILE A 170 11.32 1.25 5.96
N ASP A 171 10.96 0.88 7.20
CA ASP A 171 10.28 1.79 8.10
C ASP A 171 11.10 3.06 8.37
N GLN A 172 10.37 4.18 8.47
CA GLN A 172 10.97 5.50 8.69
C GLN A 172 11.77 5.59 9.99
N SER A 173 11.46 4.78 11.02
CA SER A 173 12.20 4.82 12.29
C SER A 173 13.65 4.37 12.14
N PHE A 174 13.93 3.45 11.20
CA PHE A 174 15.29 3.08 10.84
C PHE A 174 15.97 4.19 10.04
N VAL A 175 15.28 4.72 9.02
CA VAL A 175 15.84 5.75 8.12
C VAL A 175 16.20 7.01 8.90
N ALA A 176 15.33 7.45 9.83
CA ALA A 176 15.51 8.66 10.61
C ALA A 176 16.76 8.62 11.53
N ARG A 177 17.21 7.43 11.93
CA ARG A 177 18.34 7.24 12.84
C ARG A 177 19.65 6.85 12.13
N LEU A 178 19.63 6.66 10.81
CA LEU A 178 20.80 6.26 10.02
C LEU A 178 22.07 7.11 10.24
N PRO A 179 22.01 8.44 10.41
CA PRO A 179 23.23 9.24 10.59
C PRO A 179 24.05 8.82 11.82
N ASP A 180 23.38 8.40 12.89
CA ASP A 180 23.98 8.26 14.22
C ASP A 180 23.88 6.84 14.82
N ASP A 181 23.09 5.94 14.23
CA ASP A 181 22.89 4.58 14.74
C ASP A 181 23.48 3.50 13.82
N ALA A 182 24.63 2.95 14.25
CA ALA A 182 25.32 1.88 13.53
C ALA A 182 24.50 0.58 13.41
N ARG A 183 23.59 0.30 14.35
CA ARG A 183 22.71 -0.88 14.29
C ARG A 183 21.67 -0.69 13.20
N ASP A 184 21.03 0.47 13.15
CA ASP A 184 20.05 0.78 12.09
C ASP A 184 20.70 0.79 10.71
N GLN A 185 21.90 1.34 10.57
CA GLN A 185 22.66 1.22 9.31
C GLN A 185 22.93 -0.24 8.91
N THR A 186 23.17 -1.12 9.88
CA THR A 186 23.40 -2.54 9.63
C THR A 186 22.11 -3.24 9.20
N ILE A 187 20.99 -2.95 9.87
CA ILE A 187 19.67 -3.47 9.52
C ILE A 187 19.28 -3.04 8.11
N VAL A 188 19.37 -1.74 7.80
CA VAL A 188 19.07 -1.21 6.46
C VAL A 188 19.92 -1.86 5.38
N ARG A 189 21.23 -2.03 5.60
CA ARG A 189 22.10 -2.74 4.65
C ARG A 189 21.66 -4.19 4.44
N ALA A 190 21.28 -4.90 5.50
CA ALA A 190 20.79 -6.27 5.40
C ALA A 190 19.48 -6.36 4.60
N VAL A 191 18.54 -5.42 4.81
CA VAL A 191 17.28 -5.36 4.05
C VAL A 191 17.54 -5.11 2.56
N ILE A 192 18.45 -4.18 2.23
CA ILE A 192 18.84 -3.92 0.83
C ILE A 192 19.44 -5.16 0.18
N GLN A 193 20.35 -5.85 0.88
CA GLN A 193 20.96 -7.09 0.37
C GLN A 193 19.94 -8.19 0.15
N LEU A 194 18.97 -8.33 1.07
CA LEU A 194 17.88 -9.28 0.93
C LEU A 194 17.00 -8.97 -0.28
N ALA A 195 16.62 -7.70 -0.49
CA ALA A 195 15.84 -7.27 -1.63
C ALA A 195 16.53 -7.64 -2.96
N HIS A 196 17.82 -7.30 -3.10
CA HIS A 196 18.59 -7.68 -4.28
C HIS A 196 18.68 -9.21 -4.46
N GLY A 197 18.87 -9.96 -3.37
CA GLY A 197 18.92 -11.43 -3.40
C GLY A 197 17.62 -12.09 -3.84
N LEU A 198 16.49 -11.40 -3.67
CA LEU A 198 15.16 -11.83 -4.12
C LEU A 198 14.77 -11.27 -5.50
N GLY A 199 15.65 -10.48 -6.14
CA GLY A 199 15.42 -9.92 -7.47
C GLY A 199 14.47 -8.72 -7.50
N MET A 200 14.40 -7.95 -6.41
CA MET A 200 13.61 -6.71 -6.30
C MET A 200 14.41 -5.48 -6.73
#